data_AF-A0A7C3QHB8-F1
#
_entry.id   AF-A0A7C3QHB8-F1
#
_cell.length_a   1.000
_cell.length_b   1.000
_cell.length_c   1.000
_cell.angle_alpha   90.00
_cell.angle_beta   90.00
_cell.angle_gamma   90.00
#
_symmetry.space_group_name_H-M   'P 1'
#
loop_
_entity.id
_entity.type
_entity.pdbx_description
1 polymer ?
#
loop_
_entity_poly.entity_id
_entity_poly.type
_entity_poly.pdbx_seq_one_letter_code
_entity_poly.pdbx_strand_id
1 'polypeptide(L)'
;MALFMTGSPPSLTELKSYESGVIDVAGREGIDLVEKVELAREEIGTEILAFLLGKVSSTEAMNPASRPDLGQVAATAPLRRWHVLRSLELIYRDAYNSQLNDRYLGKWQEYARLAKRAGEIAFKTGIGLVSRPIPRAEAPTLASVAAANGASTYYARIAWTDANGVEGEPSEVAAHSSEAGLGGLQVTAPAAPAGVAGWNVYVGVAEGEERLQNATPLAPGETWTGSAGTL
;
A
#
# COMPACT_ATOMS: atom_id res chain seq x y z
N MET A 1 -1.47 10.63 -3.50
CA MET A 1 -2.77 9.99 -3.11
C MET A 1 -2.59 8.48 -3.21
N ALA A 2 -3.04 7.71 -2.22
CA ALA A 2 -2.94 6.25 -2.25
C ALA A 2 -3.83 5.64 -3.34
N LEU A 3 -3.29 4.67 -4.07
CA LEU A 3 -3.99 3.91 -5.10
C LEU A 3 -4.47 2.58 -4.54
N PHE A 4 -5.58 2.05 -5.03
CA PHE A 4 -6.16 0.84 -4.47
C PHE A 4 -5.31 -0.41 -4.77
N MET A 5 -4.89 -0.58 -6.03
CA MET A 5 -4.12 -1.78 -6.44
C MET A 5 -2.65 -1.72 -6.02
N THR A 6 -2.04 -0.53 -6.05
CA THR A 6 -0.60 -0.39 -5.81
C THR A 6 -0.27 0.28 -4.48
N GLY A 7 -1.27 0.77 -3.74
CA GLY A 7 -1.07 1.34 -2.42
C GLY A 7 -0.98 0.28 -1.32
N SER A 8 -0.77 0.73 -0.08
CA SER A 8 -0.70 -0.19 1.05
C SER A 8 -2.06 -0.84 1.33
N PRO A 9 -2.13 -2.18 1.43
CA PRO A 9 -3.35 -2.86 1.83
C PRO A 9 -3.68 -2.57 3.30
N PRO A 10 -4.90 -2.92 3.76
CA PRO A 10 -5.27 -2.77 5.16
C PRO A 10 -4.28 -3.47 6.09
N SER A 11 -3.82 -2.75 7.10
CA SER A 11 -2.85 -3.32 8.04
C SER A 11 -3.52 -4.29 9.02
N LEU A 12 -2.72 -5.16 9.64
CA LEU A 12 -3.21 -6.03 10.71
C LEU A 12 -3.83 -5.24 11.87
N THR A 13 -3.28 -4.07 12.18
CA THR A 13 -3.83 -3.17 13.21
C THR A 13 -5.23 -2.67 12.83
N GLU A 14 -5.47 -2.41 11.56
CA GLU A 14 -6.81 -2.04 11.06
C GLU A 14 -7.78 -3.21 11.18
N LEU A 15 -7.37 -4.43 10.80
CA LEU A 15 -8.19 -5.62 11.00
C LEU A 15 -8.53 -5.82 12.48
N LYS A 16 -7.56 -5.65 13.40
CA LYS A 16 -7.78 -5.76 14.85
C LYS A 16 -8.74 -4.74 15.42
N SER A 17 -8.81 -3.57 14.79
CA SER A 17 -9.72 -2.49 15.20
C SER A 17 -11.19 -2.85 14.95
N TYR A 18 -11.46 -3.72 13.97
CA TYR A 18 -12.78 -4.29 13.74
C TYR A 18 -12.98 -5.62 14.47
N GLU A 19 -11.95 -6.47 14.51
CA GLU A 19 -12.00 -7.79 15.14
C GLU A 19 -10.75 -8.07 15.97
N SER A 20 -10.86 -7.90 17.28
CA SER A 20 -9.71 -8.03 18.18
C SER A 20 -9.10 -9.44 18.21
N GLY A 21 -9.92 -10.47 17.97
CA GLY A 21 -9.49 -11.88 17.99
C GLY A 21 -8.98 -12.42 16.65
N VAL A 22 -8.87 -11.59 15.61
CA VAL A 22 -8.58 -12.06 14.24
C VAL A 22 -7.25 -12.79 14.12
N ILE A 23 -6.22 -12.32 14.83
CA ILE A 23 -4.89 -12.93 14.82
C ILE A 23 -4.91 -14.31 15.49
N ASP A 24 -5.61 -14.42 16.62
CA ASP A 24 -5.70 -15.70 17.34
C ASP A 24 -6.50 -16.74 16.56
N VAL A 25 -7.55 -16.31 15.84
CA VAL A 25 -8.30 -17.20 14.95
C VAL A 25 -7.41 -17.66 13.81
N ALA A 26 -6.73 -16.74 13.13
CA ALA A 26 -5.85 -17.10 12.02
C ALA A 26 -4.71 -18.03 12.45
N GLY A 27 -4.09 -17.77 13.61
CA GLY A 27 -3.03 -18.63 14.15
C GLY A 27 -3.51 -20.04 14.52
N ARG A 28 -4.74 -20.17 15.06
CA ARG A 28 -5.31 -21.49 15.39
C ARG A 28 -5.73 -22.27 14.15
N GLU A 29 -6.28 -21.59 13.16
CA GLU A 29 -6.82 -22.21 11.94
C GLU A 29 -5.77 -22.34 10.82
N GLY A 30 -4.56 -21.81 11.02
CA GLY A 30 -3.50 -21.81 10.00
C GLY A 30 -3.82 -20.93 8.79
N ILE A 31 -4.56 -19.83 8.98
CA ILE A 31 -4.96 -18.92 7.90
C ILE A 31 -3.87 -17.88 7.68
N ASP A 32 -3.39 -17.75 6.44
CA ASP A 32 -2.52 -16.66 6.03
C ASP A 32 -3.33 -15.35 5.89
N LEU A 33 -3.18 -14.46 6.87
CA LEU A 33 -3.88 -13.17 6.89
C LEU A 33 -3.49 -12.27 5.71
N VAL A 34 -2.23 -12.28 5.31
CA VAL A 34 -1.72 -11.42 4.24
C VAL A 34 -2.33 -11.86 2.92
N GLU A 35 -2.28 -13.16 2.64
CA GLU A 35 -2.89 -13.73 1.44
C GLU A 35 -4.40 -13.46 1.38
N LYS A 36 -5.13 -13.53 2.51
CA LYS A 36 -6.57 -13.21 2.52
C LYS A 36 -6.88 -11.74 2.28
N VAL A 37 -6.05 -10.83 2.78
CA VAL A 37 -6.20 -9.41 2.49
C VAL A 37 -5.94 -9.14 1.01
N GLU A 38 -4.97 -9.81 0.42
CA GLU A 38 -4.69 -9.71 -1.01
C GLU A 38 -5.80 -10.29 -1.88
N LEU A 39 -6.31 -11.46 -1.54
CA LEU A 39 -7.46 -12.06 -2.22
C LEU A 39 -8.70 -11.15 -2.16
N ALA A 40 -8.96 -10.53 -1.00
CA ALA A 40 -10.04 -9.54 -0.88
C ALA A 40 -9.84 -8.35 -1.82
N ARG A 41 -8.59 -7.90 -2.03
CA ARG A 41 -8.25 -6.80 -2.94
C ARG A 41 -8.58 -7.17 -4.38
N GLU A 42 -8.20 -8.37 -4.81
CA GLU A 42 -8.45 -8.88 -6.16
C GLU A 42 -9.94 -9.03 -6.46
N GLU A 43 -10.72 -9.57 -5.52
CA GLU A 43 -12.17 -9.71 -5.68
C GLU A 43 -12.84 -8.34 -5.81
N ILE A 44 -12.49 -7.38 -4.94
CA ILE A 44 -13.00 -6.00 -5.01
C ILE A 44 -12.57 -5.33 -6.32
N GLY A 45 -11.30 -5.51 -6.73
CA GLY A 45 -10.79 -4.98 -7.99
C GLY A 45 -11.59 -5.49 -9.18
N THR A 46 -11.95 -6.78 -9.18
CA THR A 46 -12.78 -7.38 -10.22
C THR A 46 -14.17 -6.75 -10.27
N GLU A 47 -14.82 -6.54 -9.12
CA GLU A 47 -16.13 -5.88 -9.03
C GLU A 47 -16.06 -4.42 -9.52
N ILE A 48 -15.01 -3.68 -9.15
CA ILE A 48 -14.81 -2.30 -9.58
C ILE A 48 -14.57 -2.24 -11.09
N LEU A 49 -13.71 -3.10 -11.64
CA LEU A 49 -13.44 -3.13 -13.07
C LEU A 49 -14.70 -3.42 -13.86
N ALA A 50 -15.48 -4.42 -13.44
CA ALA A 50 -16.76 -4.75 -14.06
C ALA A 50 -17.73 -3.57 -14.03
N PHE A 51 -17.83 -2.87 -12.89
CA PHE A 51 -18.64 -1.66 -12.76
C PHE A 51 -18.17 -0.55 -13.70
N LEU A 52 -16.86 -0.26 -13.74
CA LEU A 52 -16.29 0.80 -14.57
C LEU A 52 -16.49 0.50 -16.06
N LEU A 53 -16.22 -0.73 -16.50
CA LEU A 53 -16.46 -1.17 -17.88
C LEU A 53 -17.93 -1.04 -18.28
N GLY A 54 -18.86 -1.32 -17.37
CA GLY A 54 -20.30 -1.13 -17.59
C GLY A 54 -20.73 0.34 -17.72
N LYS A 55 -19.88 1.30 -17.38
CA LYS A 55 -20.14 2.75 -17.50
C LYS A 55 -19.51 3.39 -18.73
N VAL A 56 -18.59 2.70 -19.42
CA VAL A 56 -17.94 3.21 -20.62
C VAL A 56 -18.97 3.32 -21.75
N SER A 57 -19.05 4.50 -22.38
CA SER A 57 -19.92 4.67 -23.55
C SER A 57 -19.43 3.85 -24.74
N SER A 58 -20.33 3.49 -25.65
CA SER A 58 -19.97 2.75 -26.88
C SER A 58 -18.94 3.47 -27.75
N THR A 59 -18.93 4.81 -27.72
CA THR A 59 -17.91 5.66 -28.37
C THR A 59 -16.55 5.60 -27.70
N GLU A 60 -16.49 5.60 -26.36
CA GLU A 60 -15.23 5.50 -25.61
C GLU A 60 -14.65 4.08 -25.65
N ALA A 61 -15.49 3.06 -25.75
CA ALA A 61 -15.07 1.66 -25.83
C ALA A 61 -14.20 1.36 -27.07
N MET A 62 -14.36 2.17 -28.13
CA MET A 62 -13.56 2.10 -29.37
C MET A 62 -12.15 2.69 -29.19
N ASN A 63 -11.90 3.49 -28.16
CA ASN A 63 -10.58 4.02 -27.85
C ASN A 63 -9.94 3.23 -26.69
N PRO A 64 -8.88 2.43 -26.94
CA PRO A 64 -8.20 1.68 -25.89
C PRO A 64 -7.68 2.56 -24.75
N ALA A 65 -7.28 3.80 -25.06
CA ALA A 65 -6.74 4.75 -24.07
C ALA A 65 -7.83 5.33 -23.14
N SER A 66 -9.11 5.18 -23.49
CA SER A 66 -10.25 5.60 -22.67
C SER A 66 -10.79 4.48 -21.79
N ARG A 67 -10.19 3.28 -21.84
CA ARG A 67 -10.63 2.16 -21.01
C ARG A 67 -10.18 2.38 -19.56
N PRO A 68 -11.07 2.21 -18.59
CA PRO A 68 -10.73 2.34 -17.18
C PRO A 68 -9.73 1.27 -16.77
N ASP A 69 -8.71 1.68 -16.03
CA ASP A 69 -7.69 0.81 -15.45
C ASP A 69 -7.81 0.80 -13.93
N LEU A 70 -7.65 -0.38 -13.31
CA LEU A 70 -7.62 -0.51 -11.86
C LEU A 70 -6.42 0.23 -11.24
N GLY A 71 -5.34 0.42 -12.00
CA GLY A 71 -4.22 1.27 -11.59
C GLY A 71 -4.61 2.73 -11.32
N GLN A 72 -5.74 3.21 -11.85
CA GLN A 72 -6.24 4.56 -11.64
C GLN A 72 -7.16 4.69 -10.43
N VAL A 73 -7.56 3.59 -9.78
CA VAL A 73 -8.54 3.64 -8.69
C VAL A 73 -7.89 4.19 -7.41
N ALA A 74 -8.45 5.25 -6.86
CA ALA A 74 -8.00 5.82 -5.59
C ALA A 74 -8.48 4.99 -4.38
N ALA A 75 -7.59 4.77 -3.41
CA ALA A 75 -7.91 4.11 -2.15
C ALA A 75 -8.68 5.04 -1.19
N THR A 76 -9.93 5.36 -1.54
CA THR A 76 -10.79 6.23 -0.73
C THR A 76 -11.21 5.56 0.59
N ALA A 77 -11.64 6.35 1.59
CA ALA A 77 -12.06 5.80 2.88
C ALA A 77 -13.20 4.76 2.78
N PRO A 78 -14.26 4.95 1.95
CA PRO A 78 -15.27 3.91 1.73
C PRO A 78 -14.69 2.62 1.14
N LEU A 79 -13.77 2.74 0.18
CA LEU A 79 -13.14 1.58 -0.46
C LEU A 79 -12.22 0.83 0.51
N ARG A 80 -11.43 1.54 1.31
CA ARG A 80 -10.59 0.96 2.37
C ARG A 80 -11.43 0.21 3.40
N ARG A 81 -12.58 0.78 3.80
CA ARG A 81 -13.51 0.10 4.72
C ARG A 81 -14.10 -1.16 4.11
N TRP A 82 -14.47 -1.12 2.83
CA TRP A 82 -14.96 -2.31 2.13
C TRP A 82 -13.89 -3.40 2.10
N HIS A 83 -12.65 -3.04 1.78
CA HIS A 83 -11.51 -3.95 1.77
C HIS A 83 -11.29 -4.63 3.13
N VAL A 84 -11.24 -3.88 4.22
CA VAL A 84 -11.13 -4.43 5.58
C VAL A 84 -12.23 -5.46 5.86
N LEU A 85 -13.49 -5.11 5.58
CA LEU A 85 -14.63 -5.98 5.87
C LEU A 85 -14.66 -7.23 4.99
N ARG A 86 -14.25 -7.10 3.72
CA ARG A 86 -14.13 -8.24 2.80
C ARG A 86 -13.02 -9.19 3.24
N SER A 87 -11.90 -8.68 3.72
CA SER A 87 -10.83 -9.51 4.29
C SER A 87 -11.34 -10.30 5.50
N LEU A 88 -12.07 -9.66 6.42
CA LEU A 88 -12.64 -10.34 7.59
C LEU A 88 -13.69 -11.40 7.21
N GLU A 89 -14.51 -11.12 6.20
CA GLU A 89 -15.44 -12.11 5.64
C GLU A 89 -14.69 -13.36 5.16
N LEU A 90 -13.64 -13.19 4.34
CA LEU A 90 -12.86 -14.30 3.81
C LEU A 90 -12.15 -15.11 4.91
N ILE A 91 -11.60 -14.42 5.92
CA ILE A 91 -10.95 -15.07 7.07
C ILE A 91 -11.96 -15.94 7.84
N TYR A 92 -13.15 -15.40 8.16
CA TYR A 92 -14.14 -16.15 8.91
C TYR A 92 -14.86 -17.23 8.11
N ARG A 93 -14.97 -17.06 6.79
CA ARG A 93 -15.42 -18.12 5.88
C ARG A 93 -14.50 -19.33 5.98
N ASP A 94 -13.19 -19.10 5.89
CA ASP A 94 -12.21 -20.18 5.90
C ASP A 94 -12.10 -20.82 7.29
N ALA A 95 -12.13 -20.02 8.37
CA ALA A 95 -12.19 -20.51 9.75
C ALA A 95 -13.46 -21.34 10.02
N TYR A 96 -14.60 -20.96 9.44
CA TYR A 96 -15.81 -21.77 9.52
C TYR A 96 -15.63 -23.09 8.78
N ASN A 97 -15.13 -23.06 7.55
CA ASN A 97 -15.01 -24.27 6.72
C ASN A 97 -13.93 -25.24 7.21
N SER A 98 -12.96 -24.79 8.01
CA SER A 98 -11.94 -25.67 8.61
C SER A 98 -12.49 -26.53 9.76
N GLN A 99 -13.35 -25.98 10.62
CA GLN A 99 -13.84 -26.67 11.82
C GLN A 99 -15.36 -26.88 11.90
N LEU A 100 -16.12 -26.33 10.95
CA LEU A 100 -17.58 -26.27 10.95
C LEU A 100 -18.16 -25.71 12.26
N ASN A 101 -17.47 -24.71 12.83
CA ASN A 101 -17.85 -24.11 14.10
C ASN A 101 -18.90 -23.01 13.89
N ASP A 102 -20.12 -23.23 14.40
CA ASP A 102 -21.24 -22.27 14.28
C ASP A 102 -20.93 -20.87 14.81
N ARG A 103 -19.99 -20.75 15.76
CA ARG A 103 -19.52 -19.43 16.22
C ARG A 103 -18.86 -18.63 15.10
N TYR A 104 -18.08 -19.29 14.24
CA TYR A 104 -17.46 -18.66 13.08
C TYR A 104 -18.46 -18.42 11.96
N LEU A 105 -19.49 -19.27 11.83
CA LEU A 105 -20.59 -19.06 10.88
C LEU A 105 -21.30 -17.72 11.13
N GLY A 106 -21.66 -17.43 12.38
CA GLY A 106 -22.33 -16.16 12.72
C GLY A 106 -21.46 -14.94 12.39
N LYS A 107 -20.15 -15.00 12.68
CA LYS A 107 -19.21 -13.93 12.33
C LYS A 107 -19.04 -13.77 10.82
N TRP A 108 -18.89 -14.88 10.10
CA TRP A 108 -18.78 -14.86 8.65
C TRP A 108 -20.00 -14.18 8.01
N GLN A 109 -21.21 -14.58 8.40
CA GLN A 109 -22.45 -13.98 7.89
C GLN A 109 -22.54 -12.48 8.18
N GLU A 110 -22.14 -12.07 9.38
CA GLU A 110 -22.13 -10.65 9.76
C GLU A 110 -21.14 -9.84 8.92
N TYR A 111 -19.90 -10.32 8.77
CA TYR A 111 -18.90 -9.63 7.95
C TYR A 111 -19.27 -9.65 6.46
N ALA A 112 -19.87 -10.72 5.94
CA ALA A 112 -20.40 -10.76 4.57
C ALA A 112 -21.46 -9.67 4.34
N ARG A 113 -22.39 -9.52 5.29
CA ARG A 113 -23.43 -8.49 5.24
C ARG A 113 -22.84 -7.07 5.31
N LEU A 114 -21.86 -6.86 6.20
CA LEU A 114 -21.18 -5.57 6.35
C LEU A 114 -20.32 -5.23 5.12
N ALA A 115 -19.58 -6.20 4.58
CA ALA A 115 -18.76 -6.04 3.38
C ALA A 115 -19.62 -5.67 2.17
N LYS A 116 -20.73 -6.39 1.95
CA LYS A 116 -21.70 -6.06 0.90
C LYS A 116 -22.21 -4.62 1.03
N ARG A 117 -22.65 -4.22 2.23
CA ARG A 117 -23.12 -2.86 2.47
C ARG A 117 -22.02 -1.81 2.25
N ALA A 118 -20.78 -2.11 2.62
CA ALA A 118 -19.65 -1.22 2.41
C ALA A 118 -19.36 -1.04 0.92
N GLY A 119 -19.42 -2.11 0.12
CA GLY A 119 -19.30 -2.04 -1.34
C GLY A 119 -20.41 -1.20 -1.97
N GLU A 120 -21.67 -1.40 -1.56
CA GLU A 120 -22.79 -0.56 -2.01
C GLU A 120 -22.58 0.93 -1.68
N ILE A 121 -22.04 1.24 -0.50
CA ILE A 121 -21.71 2.63 -0.11
C ILE A 121 -20.57 3.18 -0.97
N ALA A 122 -19.53 2.38 -1.24
CA ALA A 122 -18.42 2.79 -2.10
C ALA A 122 -18.91 3.14 -3.51
N PHE A 123 -19.74 2.30 -4.12
CA PHE A 123 -20.33 2.58 -5.43
C PHE A 123 -21.30 3.78 -5.42
N LYS A 124 -22.11 3.95 -4.37
CA LYS A 124 -23.02 5.10 -4.24
C LYS A 124 -22.29 6.42 -4.04
N THR A 125 -21.20 6.41 -3.28
CA THR A 125 -20.34 7.59 -3.08
C THR A 125 -19.54 7.91 -4.35
N GLY A 126 -19.26 6.89 -5.15
CA GLY A 126 -18.48 6.98 -6.37
C GLY A 126 -17.08 6.39 -6.19
N ILE A 127 -16.59 5.70 -7.23
CA ILE A 127 -15.22 5.21 -7.28
C ILE A 127 -14.33 6.35 -7.78
N GLY A 128 -13.41 6.81 -6.94
CA GLY A 128 -12.45 7.85 -7.30
C GLY A 128 -11.44 7.35 -8.32
N LEU A 129 -11.24 8.11 -9.40
CA LEU A 129 -10.24 7.82 -10.44
C LEU A 129 -9.16 8.92 -10.46
N VAL A 130 -7.91 8.51 -10.54
CA VAL A 130 -6.73 9.36 -10.64
C VAL A 130 -6.28 9.35 -12.10
N SER A 131 -6.22 10.54 -12.72
CA SER A 131 -5.85 10.68 -14.14
C SER A 131 -4.37 10.35 -14.41
N ARG A 132 -3.50 10.61 -13.42
CA ARG A 132 -2.06 10.32 -13.46
C ARG A 132 -1.68 9.54 -12.20
N PRO A 133 -1.96 8.23 -12.15
CA PRO A 133 -1.65 7.43 -10.97
C PRO A 133 -0.14 7.37 -10.76
N ILE A 134 0.31 7.71 -9.55
CA ILE A 134 1.68 7.50 -9.11
C ILE A 134 1.66 6.31 -8.15
N PRO A 135 2.25 5.16 -8.54
CA PRO A 135 2.25 3.98 -7.69
C PRO A 135 3.00 4.22 -6.40
N ARG A 136 2.70 3.41 -5.38
CA ARG A 136 3.52 3.35 -4.18
C ARG A 136 4.94 2.96 -4.58
N ALA A 137 5.93 3.59 -3.96
CA ALA A 137 7.31 3.21 -4.19
C ALA A 137 7.62 1.85 -3.53
N GLU A 138 8.48 1.06 -4.16
CA GLU A 138 9.10 -0.09 -3.51
C GLU A 138 10.20 0.37 -2.54
N ALA A 139 10.51 -0.45 -1.54
CA ALA A 139 11.52 -0.13 -0.54
C ALA A 139 12.88 0.17 -1.21
N PRO A 140 13.61 1.22 -0.76
CA PRO A 140 14.90 1.56 -1.34
C PRO A 140 15.97 0.53 -0.96
N THR A 141 17.01 0.43 -1.78
CA THR A 141 18.23 -0.30 -1.42
C THR A 141 19.15 0.61 -0.62
N LEU A 142 19.62 0.12 0.52
CA LEU A 142 20.47 0.85 1.46
C LEU A 142 21.88 0.26 1.48
N ALA A 143 22.89 1.13 1.53
CA ALA A 143 24.29 0.75 1.65
C ALA A 143 25.07 1.72 2.54
N SER A 144 26.13 1.23 3.19
CA SER A 144 27.04 2.08 3.96
C SER A 144 28.07 2.73 3.05
N VAL A 145 28.39 4.00 3.30
CA VAL A 145 29.49 4.71 2.64
C VAL A 145 30.44 5.31 3.68
N ALA A 146 31.70 5.52 3.28
CA ALA A 146 32.72 6.04 4.19
C ALA A 146 32.31 7.42 4.73
N ALA A 147 32.28 7.55 6.06
CA ALA A 147 32.05 8.81 6.75
C ALA A 147 32.74 8.78 8.11
N ALA A 148 33.21 9.93 8.59
CA ALA A 148 33.94 10.08 9.85
C ALA A 148 33.06 9.94 11.12
N ASN A 149 31.90 9.30 11.00
CA ASN A 149 30.92 9.15 12.06
C ASN A 149 31.03 7.77 12.73
N GLY A 150 30.45 7.65 13.93
CA GLY A 150 30.28 6.38 14.61
C GLY A 150 29.29 5.46 13.88
N ALA A 151 29.19 4.21 14.36
CA ALA A 151 28.13 3.30 13.95
C ALA A 151 26.75 3.95 14.15
N SER A 152 25.84 3.75 13.21
CA SER A 152 24.50 4.36 13.23
C SER A 152 23.49 3.42 12.60
N THR A 153 22.24 3.50 13.05
CA THR A 153 21.11 2.83 12.39
C THR A 153 20.26 3.87 11.71
N TYR A 154 19.96 3.64 10.44
CA TYR A 154 19.15 4.50 9.60
C TYR A 154 17.85 3.80 9.26
N TYR A 155 16.78 4.60 9.19
CA TYR A 155 15.48 4.21 8.69
C TYR A 155 15.18 5.10 7.49
N ALA A 156 14.94 4.49 6.33
CA ALA A 156 14.75 5.22 5.09
C ALA A 156 13.57 4.67 4.30
N ARG A 157 12.84 5.58 3.66
CA ARG A 157 11.78 5.28 2.69
C ARG A 157 11.81 6.30 1.57
N ILE A 158 11.20 5.95 0.44
CA ILE A 158 11.14 6.83 -0.72
C ILE A 158 9.71 7.01 -1.20
N ALA A 159 9.47 8.05 -1.98
CA ALA A 159 8.20 8.24 -2.66
C ALA A 159 8.44 8.74 -4.08
N TRP A 160 7.70 8.19 -5.05
CA TRP A 160 7.74 8.66 -6.43
C TRP A 160 7.01 9.99 -6.57
N THR A 161 7.45 10.80 -7.53
CA THR A 161 6.84 12.09 -7.88
C THR A 161 6.60 12.18 -9.38
N ASP A 162 5.53 12.90 -9.78
CA ASP A 162 5.30 13.23 -11.18
C ASP A 162 6.04 14.51 -11.61
N ALA A 163 5.90 14.88 -12.88
CA ALA A 163 6.52 16.08 -13.44
C ALA A 163 6.02 17.41 -12.81
N ASN A 164 4.91 17.37 -12.06
CA ASN A 164 4.36 18.53 -11.35
C ASN A 164 4.78 18.53 -9.87
N GLY A 165 5.59 17.56 -9.42
CA GLY A 165 5.99 17.41 -8.02
C GLY A 165 4.90 16.81 -7.13
N VAL A 166 3.83 16.24 -7.70
CA VAL A 166 2.82 15.52 -6.93
C VAL A 166 3.42 14.21 -6.45
N GLU A 167 3.27 13.89 -5.16
CA GLU A 167 3.83 12.70 -4.55
C GLU A 167 2.83 11.53 -4.50
N GLY A 168 3.35 10.34 -4.78
CA GLY A 168 2.69 9.06 -4.58
C GLY A 168 2.63 8.65 -3.11
N GLU A 169 2.33 7.38 -2.86
CA GLU A 169 2.45 6.81 -1.52
C GLU A 169 3.91 6.40 -1.24
N PRO A 170 4.46 6.72 -0.06
CA PRO A 170 5.81 6.28 0.30
C PRO A 170 5.93 4.75 0.40
N SER A 171 7.14 4.25 0.18
CA SER A 171 7.49 2.84 0.39
C SER A 171 7.36 2.42 1.85
N GLU A 172 7.42 1.11 2.09
CA GLU A 172 7.76 0.61 3.43
C GLU A 172 9.12 1.16 3.88
N VAL A 173 9.31 1.25 5.19
CA VAL A 173 10.58 1.69 5.79
C VAL A 173 11.60 0.56 5.68
N ALA A 174 12.77 0.88 5.14
CA ALA A 174 13.95 0.02 5.15
C ALA A 174 14.89 0.48 6.28
N ALA A 175 15.34 -0.46 7.10
CA ALA A 175 16.33 -0.20 8.15
C ALA A 175 17.71 -0.70 7.73
N HIS A 176 18.75 0.06 8.05
CA HIS A 176 20.15 -0.30 7.78
C HIS A 176 21.07 0.16 8.89
N SER A 177 21.94 -0.74 9.36
CA SER A 177 22.95 -0.43 10.38
C SER A 177 24.34 -0.35 9.75
N SER A 178 25.06 0.72 10.06
CA SER A 178 26.42 0.97 9.60
C SER A 178 27.44 0.75 10.71
N GLU A 179 28.67 0.40 10.33
CA GLU A 179 29.80 0.27 11.24
C GLU A 179 30.56 1.60 11.41
N ALA A 180 31.43 1.68 12.43
CA ALA A 180 32.27 2.85 12.64
C ALA A 180 33.24 3.05 11.45
N GLY A 181 33.38 4.30 10.98
CA GLY A 181 34.15 4.62 9.77
C GLY A 181 33.41 4.44 8.45
N LEU A 182 32.25 3.77 8.48
CA LEU A 182 31.28 3.67 7.37
C LEU A 182 29.94 4.31 7.75
N GLY A 183 29.98 5.33 8.61
CA GLY A 183 28.78 5.96 9.17
C GLY A 183 27.95 6.78 8.19
N GLY A 184 28.18 6.70 6.89
CA GLY A 184 27.35 7.32 5.86
C GLY A 184 26.34 6.33 5.30
N LEU A 185 25.21 6.84 4.83
CA LEU A 185 24.14 6.08 4.18
C LEU A 185 24.05 6.50 2.71
N GLN A 186 24.02 5.51 1.83
CA GLN A 186 23.59 5.66 0.45
C GLN A 186 22.21 5.01 0.28
N VAL A 187 21.28 5.76 -0.29
CA VAL A 187 19.91 5.34 -0.62
C VAL A 187 19.79 5.30 -2.13
N THR A 188 19.39 4.14 -2.66
CA THR A 188 19.16 3.94 -4.09
C THR A 188 17.70 3.57 -4.31
N ALA A 189 17.02 4.34 -5.15
CA ALA A 189 15.65 4.02 -5.56
C ALA A 189 15.63 2.85 -6.56
N PRO A 190 14.58 2.01 -6.54
CA PRO A 190 14.40 0.96 -7.53
C PRO A 190 14.10 1.54 -8.93
N ALA A 191 13.94 0.69 -9.93
CA ALA A 191 13.59 1.15 -11.27
C ALA A 191 12.27 1.94 -11.26
N ALA A 192 12.30 3.16 -11.81
CA ALA A 192 11.12 4.03 -11.81
C ALA A 192 10.00 3.46 -12.69
N PRO A 193 8.76 3.39 -12.17
CA PRO A 193 7.58 3.04 -12.97
C PRO A 193 7.28 4.08 -14.07
N ALA A 194 6.49 3.68 -15.06
CA ALA A 194 6.05 4.60 -16.12
C ALA A 194 5.27 5.80 -15.55
N GLY A 195 5.54 6.99 -16.06
CA GLY A 195 4.87 8.24 -15.65
C GLY A 195 5.48 8.95 -14.44
N VAL A 196 6.47 8.36 -13.79
CA VAL A 196 7.27 8.98 -12.72
C VAL A 196 8.35 9.89 -13.33
N ALA A 197 8.53 11.08 -12.75
CA ALA A 197 9.55 12.04 -13.17
C ALA A 197 10.71 12.20 -12.17
N GLY A 198 10.52 11.78 -10.91
CA GLY A 198 11.54 11.83 -9.88
C GLY A 198 11.11 11.16 -8.58
N TRP A 199 11.92 11.28 -7.53
CA TRP A 199 11.63 10.71 -6.22
C TRP A 199 12.12 11.57 -5.06
N ASN A 200 11.45 11.43 -3.94
CA ASN A 200 11.81 12.01 -2.66
C ASN A 200 12.34 10.94 -1.72
N VAL A 201 13.31 11.31 -0.89
CA VAL A 201 13.90 10.44 0.10
C VAL A 201 13.62 10.96 1.51
N TYR A 202 13.18 10.05 2.38
CA TYR A 202 12.91 10.33 3.77
C TYR A 202 13.84 9.46 4.61
N VAL A 203 14.62 10.08 5.50
CA VAL A 203 15.57 9.36 6.36
C VAL A 203 15.44 9.85 7.80
N GLY A 204 15.60 8.93 8.74
CA GLY A 204 15.70 9.20 10.18
C GLY A 204 16.66 8.22 10.87
N VAL A 205 16.99 8.49 12.13
CA VAL A 205 17.79 7.60 12.99
C VAL A 205 16.92 6.81 13.99
N ALA A 206 15.62 7.05 13.96
CA ALA A 206 14.60 6.32 14.70
C ALA A 206 13.44 5.99 13.75
N GLU A 207 12.84 4.82 13.94
CA GLU A 207 11.69 4.37 13.17
C GLU A 207 10.51 5.34 13.38
N GLY A 208 9.89 5.79 12.28
CA GLY A 208 8.76 6.72 12.31
C GLY A 208 9.16 8.20 12.42
N GLU A 209 10.45 8.52 12.51
CA GLU A 209 10.97 9.89 12.51
C GLU A 209 11.63 10.28 11.17
N GLU A 210 11.32 9.59 10.07
CA GLU A 210 11.93 9.84 8.77
C GLU A 210 11.44 11.17 8.17
N ARG A 211 12.38 12.08 7.88
CA ARG A 211 12.10 13.42 7.32
C ARG A 211 12.66 13.55 5.91
N LEU A 212 12.01 14.37 5.09
CA LEU A 212 12.43 14.67 3.72
C LEU A 212 13.85 15.24 3.72
N GLN A 213 14.75 14.63 2.93
CA GLN A 213 16.17 15.00 2.90
C GLN A 213 16.58 15.81 1.66
N ASN A 214 15.83 15.73 0.57
CA ASN A 214 16.12 16.42 -0.67
C ASN A 214 15.21 17.66 -0.84
N ALA A 215 15.79 18.79 -1.27
CA ALA A 215 15.04 20.03 -1.50
C ALA A 215 14.25 20.02 -2.83
N THR A 216 14.77 19.30 -3.83
CA THR A 216 14.13 19.05 -5.12
C THR A 216 14.08 17.55 -5.37
N PRO A 217 13.03 17.00 -6.01
CA PRO A 217 12.98 15.58 -6.36
C PRO A 217 14.22 15.14 -7.14
N LEU A 218 14.77 14.00 -6.74
CA LEU A 218 15.91 13.36 -7.41
C LEU A 218 15.43 12.68 -8.69
N ALA A 219 16.27 12.67 -9.73
CA ALA A 219 15.92 12.02 -10.98
C ALA A 219 15.94 10.48 -10.86
N PRO A 220 15.18 9.74 -11.68
CA PRO A 220 15.29 8.29 -11.75
C PRO A 220 16.73 7.83 -12.03
N GLY A 221 17.22 6.87 -11.24
CA GLY A 221 18.59 6.36 -11.35
C GLY A 221 19.64 7.16 -10.58
N GLU A 222 19.29 8.31 -10.00
CA GLU A 222 20.16 8.99 -9.04
C GLU A 222 20.20 8.24 -7.70
N THR A 223 21.24 8.52 -6.92
CA THR A 223 21.41 8.01 -5.55
C THR A 223 21.51 9.17 -4.60
N TRP A 224 20.91 9.03 -3.42
CA TRP A 224 21.10 9.99 -2.34
C TRP A 224 22.15 9.49 -1.36
N THR A 225 22.98 10.38 -0.85
CA THR A 225 23.96 10.07 0.21
C THR A 225 23.85 11.07 1.33
N GLY A 226 23.88 10.60 2.57
CA GLY A 226 23.91 11.45 3.77
C GLY A 226 24.49 10.71 4.96
N SER A 227 24.45 11.32 6.14
CA SER A 227 24.94 10.71 7.37
C SER A 227 24.18 11.24 8.58
N ALA A 228 24.24 10.57 9.73
CA ALA A 228 23.50 10.98 10.92
C ALA A 228 23.79 12.43 11.36
N GLY A 229 24.98 12.97 11.07
CA GLY A 229 25.31 14.37 11.37
C GLY A 229 24.67 15.40 10.44
N THR A 230 24.03 14.97 9.35
CA THR A 230 23.41 15.84 8.33
C THR A 230 21.90 15.64 8.21
N LEU A 231 21.30 14.78 9.05
CA LEU A 231 19.86 14.45 9.06
C LEU A 231 19.03 15.41 9.92
#